data_AF-A0A940FWR7-F1
#
_entry.id   AF-A0A940FWR7-F1
#
_cell.length_a   1.000
_cell.length_b   1.000
_cell.length_c   1.000
_cell.angle_alpha   90.00
_cell.angle_beta   90.00
_cell.angle_gamma   90.00
#
_symmetry.space_group_name_H-M   'P 1'
#
loop_
_entity.id
_entity.type
_entity.pdbx_description
1 polymer ?
#
loop_
_entity_poly.entity_id
_entity_poly.type
_entity_poly.pdbx_seq_one_letter_code
_entity_poly.pdbx_strand_id
1 'polypeptide(L)'
;MKIGPWHVAGPSIQFSTLTVMFQISMTMSIVFFQIGYFSKSGTQPDAHVLGMFGALHLGRDATFSHIMRVWGKGDVTTQEQDLHAFIRATFRSVWAIELLCHVRSRRDHMLDTAEIVSALRASHLVVEQGLADLAAAGLIVANEAGHVQYAPANPGLDTLASRAEAFYAKSPNAVRRMIIAAAHPGVAAFADAFKLRND
;
A
#
# COMPACT_ATOMS: atom_id res chain seq x y z
N MET A 1 51.70 -15.82 35.20
CA MET A 1 50.26 -15.71 34.86
C MET A 1 49.90 -14.23 34.90
N LYS A 2 49.85 -13.57 33.73
CA LYS A 2 49.55 -12.14 33.54
C LYS A 2 48.61 -12.05 32.33
N ILE A 3 47.42 -11.51 32.56
CA ILE A 3 46.32 -11.39 31.59
C ILE A 3 46.50 -10.08 30.84
N GLY A 4 46.50 -10.13 29.50
CA GLY A 4 46.65 -8.96 28.62
C GLY A 4 45.33 -8.20 28.37
N PRO A 5 45.39 -7.02 27.73
CA PRO A 5 44.23 -6.16 27.50
C PRO A 5 43.47 -6.56 26.22
N TRP A 6 42.14 -6.52 26.29
CA TRP A 6 41.23 -6.73 25.17
C TRP A 6 41.05 -5.43 24.37
N HIS A 7 41.40 -5.46 23.09
CA HIS A 7 41.09 -4.41 22.11
C HIS A 7 39.86 -4.85 21.32
N VAL A 8 38.78 -4.05 21.34
CA VAL A 8 37.55 -4.34 20.59
C VAL A 8 37.55 -3.51 19.32
N ALA A 9 37.68 -4.18 18.16
CA ALA A 9 37.53 -3.58 16.84
C ALA A 9 36.04 -3.37 16.52
N GLY A 10 35.66 -2.15 16.12
CA GLY A 10 34.34 -1.84 15.59
C GLY A 10 34.24 -2.16 14.09
N PRO A 11 33.05 -2.53 13.57
CA PRO A 11 32.88 -2.78 12.14
C PRO A 11 32.62 -1.48 11.37
N SER A 12 33.44 -1.25 10.34
CA SER A 12 33.24 -0.26 9.30
C SER A 12 32.10 -0.69 8.37
N ILE A 13 31.00 0.07 8.33
CA ILE A 13 29.89 -0.15 7.39
C ILE A 13 30.21 0.59 6.09
N GLN A 14 30.54 -0.15 5.04
CA GLN A 14 30.63 0.37 3.67
C GLN A 14 29.23 0.47 3.07
N PHE A 15 28.81 1.68 2.70
CA PHE A 15 27.58 1.93 1.95
C PHE A 15 27.81 1.60 0.46
N SER A 16 26.99 0.70 -0.08
CA SER A 16 27.06 0.26 -1.47
C SER A 16 26.28 1.21 -2.39
N THR A 17 26.92 1.63 -3.48
CA THR A 17 26.51 2.66 -4.47
C THR A 17 25.18 2.38 -5.19
N LEU A 18 24.58 1.19 -4.99
CA LEU A 18 23.30 0.79 -5.59
C LEU A 18 22.06 1.47 -4.98
N THR A 19 22.18 2.09 -3.80
CA THR A 19 21.06 2.78 -3.11
C THR A 19 20.69 4.13 -3.76
N VAL A 20 21.65 4.77 -4.44
CA VAL A 20 21.44 6.13 -4.98
C VAL A 20 20.71 6.12 -6.33
N MET A 21 20.79 5.05 -7.11
CA MET A 21 20.09 4.98 -8.40
C MET A 21 18.59 4.66 -8.27
N PHE A 22 18.16 4.03 -7.17
CA PHE A 22 16.73 3.76 -6.93
C PHE A 22 15.98 5.01 -6.43
N GLN A 23 16.68 5.93 -5.74
CA GLN A 23 16.12 7.17 -5.21
C GLN A 23 15.76 8.20 -6.31
N ILE A 24 16.47 8.22 -7.44
CA ILE A 24 16.25 9.20 -8.51
C ILE A 24 15.04 8.83 -9.39
N SER A 25 14.72 7.53 -9.51
CA SER A 25 13.57 7.05 -10.31
C SER A 25 12.22 7.29 -9.60
N MET A 26 12.21 7.36 -8.26
CA MET A 26 10.98 7.52 -7.48
C MET A 26 10.51 8.98 -7.40
N THR A 27 11.41 9.97 -7.50
CA THR A 27 11.08 11.40 -7.44
C THR A 27 10.34 11.90 -8.70
N MET A 28 10.58 11.30 -9.87
CA MET A 28 9.89 11.75 -11.10
C MET A 28 8.44 11.27 -11.20
N SER A 29 8.05 10.16 -10.57
CA SER A 29 6.66 9.68 -10.66
C SER A 29 5.67 10.50 -9.82
N ILE A 30 6.16 11.15 -8.76
CA ILE A 30 5.33 11.93 -7.82
C ILE A 30 5.05 13.34 -8.38
N VAL A 31 6.00 13.95 -9.11
CA VAL A 31 5.80 15.29 -9.70
C VAL A 31 4.78 15.28 -10.85
N PHE A 32 4.69 14.20 -11.64
CA PHE A 32 3.73 14.14 -12.75
C PHE A 32 2.28 13.86 -12.33
N PHE A 33 2.06 13.19 -11.18
CA PHE A 33 0.71 12.96 -10.68
C PHE A 33 0.09 14.23 -10.06
N GLN A 34 0.90 15.13 -9.50
CA GLN A 34 0.45 16.39 -8.90
C GLN A 34 0.09 17.46 -9.96
N ILE A 35 0.77 17.48 -11.11
CA ILE A 35 0.52 18.47 -12.18
C ILE A 35 -0.81 18.18 -12.93
N GLY A 36 -1.24 16.91 -13.02
CA GLY A 36 -2.49 16.54 -13.69
C GLY A 36 -3.77 16.93 -12.94
N TYR A 37 -3.71 17.16 -11.63
CA TYR A 37 -4.88 17.47 -10.80
C TYR A 37 -5.16 18.97 -10.63
N PHE A 38 -4.27 19.85 -11.12
CA PHE A 38 -4.44 21.30 -11.01
C PHE A 38 -4.51 21.99 -12.37
N SER A 39 -5.44 21.56 -13.23
CA SER A 39 -5.90 22.40 -14.34
C SER A 39 -7.38 22.16 -14.65
N LYS A 40 -8.22 22.78 -13.82
CA LYS A 40 -9.62 23.04 -14.14
C LYS A 40 -9.98 24.49 -13.78
N SER A 41 -9.24 25.43 -14.35
CA SER A 41 -9.68 26.82 -14.51
C SER A 41 -9.44 27.21 -15.95
N GLY A 42 -10.53 27.54 -16.65
CA GLY A 42 -10.53 27.77 -18.09
C GLY A 42 -9.60 28.89 -18.52
N THR A 43 -8.62 28.54 -19.36
CA THR A 43 -8.08 29.41 -20.41
C THR A 43 -7.45 28.48 -21.44
N GLN A 44 -7.85 28.60 -22.70
CA GLN A 44 -7.35 27.80 -23.82
C GLN A 44 -6.04 28.42 -24.33
N PRO A 45 -4.90 27.71 -24.33
CA PRO A 45 -3.71 28.17 -25.04
C PRO A 45 -3.54 27.42 -26.35
N ASP A 46 -3.54 28.22 -27.40
CA ASP A 46 -2.98 28.10 -28.74
C ASP A 46 -2.11 26.88 -29.06
N ALA A 47 -2.47 26.22 -30.17
CA ALA A 47 -1.90 24.98 -30.67
C ALA A 47 -0.57 25.21 -31.41
N HIS A 48 0.57 25.33 -30.70
CA HIS A 48 1.90 25.20 -31.31
C HIS A 48 2.99 24.74 -30.31
N VAL A 49 2.78 23.65 -29.56
CA VAL A 49 3.90 22.92 -28.91
C VAL A 49 3.61 21.41 -28.94
N LEU A 50 3.48 20.86 -30.14
CA LEU A 50 3.36 19.41 -30.36
C LEU A 50 4.63 18.92 -31.05
N GLY A 51 5.55 18.38 -30.25
CA GLY A 51 6.70 17.66 -30.75
C GLY A 51 7.66 17.38 -29.63
N MET A 52 8.01 16.10 -29.44
CA MET A 52 9.19 15.63 -28.69
C MET A 52 9.00 15.16 -27.24
N PHE A 53 8.04 14.26 -26.96
CA PHE A 53 8.23 13.28 -25.87
C PHE A 53 7.62 11.92 -26.26
N GLY A 54 8.33 11.24 -27.18
CA GLY A 54 8.06 9.85 -27.53
C GLY A 54 8.81 8.88 -26.63
N ALA A 55 8.05 7.95 -26.06
CA ALA A 55 8.41 6.57 -25.76
C ALA A 55 9.50 6.27 -24.71
N LEU A 56 9.07 5.99 -23.47
CA LEU A 56 9.69 4.94 -22.65
C LEU A 56 8.63 4.20 -21.79
N HIS A 57 8.12 3.10 -22.35
CA HIS A 57 7.55 1.91 -21.70
C HIS A 57 6.79 2.09 -20.36
N LEU A 58 5.53 2.53 -20.47
CA LEU A 58 4.47 2.19 -19.52
C LEU A 58 4.06 0.72 -19.76
N GLY A 59 4.45 -0.16 -18.84
CA GLY A 59 3.88 -1.49 -18.70
C GLY A 59 2.99 -1.55 -17.46
N ARG A 60 1.89 -0.78 -17.39
CA ARG A 60 1.00 -0.78 -16.20
C ARG A 60 -0.47 -0.39 -16.49
N ASP A 61 -1.05 -0.80 -17.62
CA ASP A 61 -2.40 -0.35 -18.02
C ASP A 61 -3.52 -1.41 -18.01
N ALA A 62 -3.30 -2.64 -17.54
CA ALA A 62 -4.36 -3.67 -17.59
C ALA A 62 -5.16 -3.85 -16.28
N THR A 63 -4.58 -3.56 -15.11
CA THR A 63 -5.20 -3.97 -13.83
C THR A 63 -6.15 -2.93 -13.25
N PHE A 64 -5.85 -1.63 -13.40
CA PHE A 64 -6.58 -0.58 -12.68
C PHE A 64 -7.99 -0.31 -13.24
N SER A 65 -8.15 -0.33 -14.57
CA SER A 65 -9.43 -0.11 -15.25
C SER A 65 -10.36 -1.34 -15.14
N HIS A 66 -9.79 -2.54 -15.08
CA HIS A 66 -10.55 -3.77 -14.81
C HIS A 66 -11.03 -3.82 -13.36
N ILE A 67 -10.18 -3.42 -12.41
CA ILE A 67 -10.54 -3.25 -11.00
C ILE A 67 -11.71 -2.26 -10.90
N MET A 68 -11.62 -1.03 -11.42
CA MET A 68 -12.70 -0.02 -11.27
C MET A 68 -14.05 -0.41 -11.89
N ARG A 69 -14.09 -1.30 -12.90
CA ARG A 69 -15.33 -1.74 -13.56
C ARG A 69 -16.08 -2.82 -12.78
N VAL A 70 -15.40 -3.60 -11.94
CA VAL A 70 -15.99 -4.75 -11.23
C VAL A 70 -16.84 -4.34 -10.02
N TRP A 71 -16.50 -3.24 -9.32
CA TRP A 71 -17.11 -2.86 -8.03
C TRP A 71 -18.57 -2.33 -8.05
N GLY A 72 -19.28 -2.44 -9.18
CA GLY A 72 -20.52 -1.71 -9.43
C GLY A 72 -21.83 -2.50 -9.50
N LYS A 73 -21.87 -3.83 -9.29
CA LYS A 73 -23.11 -4.61 -9.53
C LYS A 73 -23.30 -5.74 -8.50
N GLY A 74 -24.36 -5.64 -7.70
CA GLY A 74 -24.58 -6.51 -6.53
C GLY A 74 -25.50 -7.71 -6.75
N ASP A 75 -24.90 -8.90 -6.77
CA ASP A 75 -25.44 -10.13 -6.17
C ASP A 75 -24.64 -10.41 -4.86
N VAL A 76 -25.21 -11.11 -3.88
CA VAL A 76 -24.56 -11.47 -2.59
C VAL A 76 -23.24 -12.20 -2.84
N THR A 77 -23.20 -13.09 -3.84
CA THR A 77 -21.96 -13.81 -4.21
C THR A 77 -20.89 -12.84 -4.73
N THR A 78 -21.29 -11.86 -5.53
CA THR A 78 -20.41 -10.81 -6.07
C THR A 78 -19.89 -9.90 -4.97
N GLN A 79 -20.72 -9.52 -3.99
CA GLN A 79 -20.28 -8.66 -2.89
C GLN A 79 -19.22 -9.29 -1.99
N GLU A 80 -19.31 -10.60 -1.72
CA GLU A 80 -18.28 -11.33 -0.95
C GLU A 80 -17.00 -11.50 -1.77
N GLN A 81 -17.14 -11.82 -3.06
CA GLN A 81 -16.01 -11.91 -3.99
C GLN A 81 -15.27 -10.57 -4.10
N ASP A 82 -16.01 -9.47 -4.23
CA ASP A 82 -15.48 -8.10 -4.25
C ASP A 82 -14.70 -7.81 -2.96
N LEU A 83 -15.27 -8.12 -1.80
CA LEU A 83 -14.58 -7.94 -0.51
C LEU A 83 -13.28 -8.74 -0.45
N HIS A 84 -13.30 -10.00 -0.88
CA HIS A 84 -12.09 -10.82 -0.87
C HIS A 84 -11.06 -10.35 -1.91
N ALA A 85 -11.50 -9.85 -3.07
CA ALA A 85 -10.63 -9.24 -4.06
C ALA A 85 -9.99 -7.96 -3.53
N PHE A 86 -10.77 -7.14 -2.81
CA PHE A 86 -10.33 -5.89 -2.19
C PHE A 86 -9.22 -6.19 -1.19
N ILE A 87 -9.46 -7.10 -0.26
CA ILE A 87 -8.50 -7.46 0.78
C ILE A 87 -7.16 -7.93 0.16
N ARG A 88 -7.21 -8.77 -0.88
CA ARG A 88 -6.01 -9.30 -1.55
C ARG A 88 -5.26 -8.24 -2.36
N ALA A 89 -5.98 -7.29 -2.97
CA ALA A 89 -5.39 -6.24 -3.78
C ALA A 89 -4.82 -5.10 -2.94
N THR A 90 -5.46 -4.78 -1.80
CA THR A 90 -5.13 -3.62 -0.97
C THR A 90 -4.07 -3.94 0.09
N PHE A 91 -4.17 -5.07 0.79
CA PHE A 91 -3.31 -5.33 1.95
C PHE A 91 -2.16 -6.28 1.59
N ARG A 92 -0.93 -5.76 1.62
CA ARG A 92 0.29 -6.54 1.39
C ARG A 92 0.84 -7.19 2.66
N SER A 93 0.34 -6.80 3.82
CA SER A 93 0.73 -7.34 5.13
C SER A 93 -0.43 -7.27 6.12
N VAL A 94 -0.35 -8.05 7.19
CA VAL A 94 -1.32 -7.96 8.30
C VAL A 94 -1.27 -6.59 8.95
N TRP A 95 -0.09 -5.95 8.98
CA TRP A 95 0.06 -4.58 9.48
C TRP A 95 -0.75 -3.55 8.69
N ALA A 96 -0.87 -3.71 7.38
CA ALA A 96 -1.62 -2.77 6.55
C ALA A 96 -3.13 -2.74 6.89
N ILE A 97 -3.73 -3.88 7.24
CA ILE A 97 -5.14 -3.90 7.66
C ILE A 97 -5.32 -3.38 9.10
N GLU A 98 -4.38 -3.66 10.00
CA GLU A 98 -4.39 -3.06 11.36
C GLU A 98 -4.25 -1.54 11.29
N LEU A 99 -3.38 -1.04 10.41
CA LEU A 99 -3.21 0.38 10.14
C LEU A 99 -4.50 0.99 9.58
N LEU A 100 -5.19 0.31 8.66
CA LEU A 100 -6.50 0.76 8.17
C LEU A 100 -7.51 0.88 9.32
N CYS A 101 -7.65 -0.16 10.15
CA CYS A 101 -8.55 -0.14 11.31
C CYS A 101 -8.21 1.04 12.23
N HIS A 102 -6.92 1.28 12.45
CA HIS A 102 -6.44 2.37 13.29
C HIS A 102 -6.83 3.75 12.76
N VAL A 103 -6.49 4.07 11.52
CA VAL A 103 -6.80 5.39 10.93
C VAL A 103 -8.30 5.59 10.75
N ARG A 104 -9.05 4.53 10.44
CA ARG A 104 -10.51 4.58 10.27
C ARG A 104 -11.24 4.81 11.59
N SER A 105 -10.77 4.22 12.69
CA SER A 105 -11.32 4.48 14.03
C SER A 105 -11.20 5.96 14.46
N ARG A 106 -10.35 6.73 13.77
CA ARG A 106 -10.10 8.15 13.99
C ARG A 106 -10.32 8.98 12.72
N ARG A 107 -11.30 8.60 11.90
CA ARG A 107 -11.55 9.21 10.59
C ARG A 107 -11.74 10.74 10.61
N ASP A 108 -12.21 11.28 11.72
CA ASP A 108 -12.44 12.72 11.90
C ASP A 108 -11.18 13.47 12.40
N HIS A 109 -10.05 12.77 12.56
CA HIS A 109 -8.78 13.30 13.02
C HIS A 109 -7.69 13.14 11.96
N MET A 110 -6.84 14.16 11.90
CA MET A 110 -5.56 14.09 11.21
C MET A 110 -4.51 13.60 12.22
N LEU A 111 -3.80 12.53 11.88
CA LEU A 111 -2.81 11.86 12.73
C LEU A 111 -1.40 12.17 12.26
N ASP A 112 -0.47 12.32 13.19
CA ASP A 112 0.96 12.31 12.86
C ASP A 112 1.44 10.86 12.66
N THR A 113 2.32 10.64 11.70
CA THR A 113 3.02 9.35 11.51
C THR A 113 3.68 8.87 12.80
N ALA A 114 4.26 9.77 13.61
CA ALA A 114 4.86 9.43 14.90
C ALA A 114 3.82 8.91 15.91
N GLU A 115 2.61 9.47 15.91
CA GLU A 115 1.51 8.99 16.75
C GLU A 115 1.07 7.58 16.33
N ILE A 116 1.02 7.32 15.02
CA ILE A 116 0.69 6.00 14.47
C ILE A 116 1.76 4.97 14.85
N VAL A 117 3.05 5.31 14.68
CA VAL A 117 4.19 4.46 15.07
C VAL A 117 4.10 4.08 16.55
N SER A 118 3.84 5.06 17.41
CA SER A 118 3.72 4.84 18.86
C SER A 118 2.50 3.99 19.20
N ALA A 119 1.32 4.32 18.65
CA ALA A 119 0.08 3.64 18.96
C ALA A 119 0.07 2.17 18.49
N LEU A 120 0.65 1.90 17.33
CA LEU A 120 0.77 0.56 16.78
C LEU A 120 1.99 -0.20 17.32
N ARG A 121 2.92 0.46 18.01
CA ARG A 121 4.21 -0.13 18.45
C ARG A 121 4.97 -0.78 17.29
N ALA A 122 4.89 -0.16 16.12
CA ALA A 122 5.54 -0.59 14.89
C ALA A 122 6.80 0.23 14.64
N SER A 123 7.66 -0.21 13.71
CA SER A 123 8.77 0.64 13.25
C SER A 123 8.27 1.67 12.25
N HIS A 124 9.01 2.79 12.13
CA HIS A 124 8.72 3.84 11.15
C HIS A 124 8.60 3.28 9.73
N LEU A 125 9.55 2.43 9.33
CA LEU A 125 9.56 1.81 8.00
C LEU A 125 8.30 0.98 7.71
N VAL A 126 7.82 0.20 8.70
CA VAL A 126 6.60 -0.60 8.54
C VAL A 126 5.37 0.29 8.40
N VAL A 127 5.32 1.38 9.16
CA VAL A 127 4.23 2.36 9.07
C VAL A 127 4.25 3.09 7.73
N GLU A 128 5.40 3.59 7.28
CA GLU A 128 5.54 4.27 5.99
C GLU A 128 5.11 3.38 4.82
N GLN A 129 5.54 2.11 4.80
CA GLN A 129 5.13 1.18 3.76
C GLN A 129 3.62 0.94 3.80
N GLY A 130 3.04 0.76 4.99
CA GLY A 130 1.59 0.61 5.15
C GLY A 130 0.82 1.86 4.70
N LEU A 131 1.31 3.05 5.02
CA LEU A 131 0.72 4.32 4.58
C LEU A 131 0.80 4.45 3.06
N ALA A 132 1.93 4.13 2.45
CA ALA A 132 2.07 4.13 1.00
C ALA A 132 1.08 3.17 0.33
N ASP A 133 0.90 1.96 0.86
CA ASP A 133 -0.06 0.98 0.34
C ASP A 133 -1.51 1.49 0.44
N LEU A 134 -1.89 2.08 1.58
CA LEU A 134 -3.24 2.63 1.78
C LEU A 134 -3.50 3.89 0.93
N ALA A 135 -2.48 4.74 0.74
CA ALA A 135 -2.57 5.91 -0.13
C ALA A 135 -2.71 5.48 -1.60
N ALA A 136 -1.93 4.49 -2.04
CA ALA A 136 -2.04 3.93 -3.39
C ALA A 136 -3.41 3.26 -3.64
N ALA A 137 -4.04 2.71 -2.60
CA ALA A 137 -5.40 2.19 -2.65
C ALA A 137 -6.48 3.28 -2.57
N GLY A 138 -6.11 4.55 -2.39
CA GLY A 138 -7.02 5.68 -2.26
C GLY A 138 -7.87 5.64 -0.99
N LEU A 139 -7.34 5.09 0.12
CA LEU A 139 -8.03 4.99 1.41
C LEU A 139 -7.63 6.10 2.39
N ILE A 140 -6.45 6.69 2.21
CA ILE A 140 -5.94 7.77 3.04
C ILE A 140 -5.37 8.87 2.16
N VAL A 141 -5.25 10.06 2.75
CA VAL A 141 -4.41 11.14 2.25
C VAL A 141 -3.28 11.34 3.24
N ALA A 142 -2.05 11.41 2.74
CA ALA A 142 -0.87 11.78 3.51
C ALA A 142 -0.24 13.03 2.89
N ASN A 143 0.26 13.96 3.71
CA ASN A 143 0.98 15.14 3.25
C ASN A 143 2.49 15.05 3.54
N GLU A 144 3.26 15.95 2.95
CA GLU A 144 4.73 16.01 3.12
C GLU A 144 5.16 16.31 4.56
N ALA A 145 4.26 16.90 5.37
CA ALA A 145 4.50 17.15 6.78
C ALA A 145 4.26 15.92 7.68
N GLY A 146 4.01 14.74 7.09
CA GLY A 146 3.83 13.48 7.84
C GLY A 146 2.45 13.31 8.46
N HIS A 147 1.48 14.17 8.10
CA HIS A 147 0.12 14.04 8.56
C HIS A 147 -0.68 13.11 7.66
N VAL A 148 -1.52 12.29 8.29
CA VAL A 148 -2.32 11.24 7.66
C VAL A 148 -3.78 11.40 8.07
N GLN A 149 -4.69 11.26 7.12
CA GLN A 149 -6.13 11.22 7.39
C GLN A 149 -6.80 10.10 6.59
N TYR A 150 -7.74 9.41 7.23
CA TYR A 150 -8.64 8.50 6.52
C TYR A 150 -9.58 9.30 5.60
N ALA A 151 -9.44 9.11 4.30
CA ALA A 151 -10.12 9.88 3.27
C ALA A 151 -10.29 9.00 2.02
N PRO A 152 -11.26 8.07 2.03
CA PRO A 152 -11.47 7.18 0.91
C PRO A 152 -11.87 7.96 -0.34
N ALA A 153 -11.28 7.63 -1.49
CA ALA A 153 -11.46 8.35 -2.73
C ALA A 153 -12.91 8.30 -3.27
N ASN A 154 -13.71 7.34 -2.82
CA ASN A 154 -15.14 7.28 -3.11
C ASN A 154 -15.92 6.46 -2.05
N PRO A 155 -17.26 6.59 -1.98
CA PRO A 155 -18.09 5.86 -1.01
C PRO A 155 -18.05 4.33 -1.14
N GLY A 156 -17.75 3.80 -2.33
CA GLY A 156 -17.59 2.36 -2.54
C GLY A 156 -16.36 1.80 -1.82
N LEU A 157 -15.24 2.53 -1.88
CA LEU A 157 -14.03 2.18 -1.11
C LEU A 157 -14.25 2.30 0.40
N ASP A 158 -14.99 3.31 0.86
CA ASP A 158 -15.38 3.41 2.28
C ASP A 158 -16.19 2.18 2.73
N THR A 159 -17.14 1.75 1.91
CA THR A 159 -17.97 0.56 2.16
C THR A 159 -17.11 -0.70 2.21
N LEU A 160 -16.19 -0.89 1.29
CA LEU A 160 -15.28 -2.04 1.26
C LEU A 160 -14.32 -2.05 2.44
N ALA A 161 -13.75 -0.89 2.79
CA ALA A 161 -12.90 -0.73 3.97
C ALA A 161 -13.65 -1.08 5.25
N SER A 162 -14.89 -0.58 5.41
CA SER A 162 -15.75 -0.92 6.54
C SER A 162 -16.05 -2.42 6.63
N ARG A 163 -16.31 -3.05 5.49
CA ARG A 163 -16.59 -4.49 5.43
C ARG A 163 -15.33 -5.32 5.70
N ALA A 164 -14.17 -4.86 5.24
CA ALA A 164 -12.88 -5.50 5.51
C ALA A 164 -12.54 -5.44 7.00
N GLU A 165 -12.73 -4.28 7.66
CA GLU A 165 -12.59 -4.13 9.10
C GLU A 165 -13.52 -5.09 9.86
N ALA A 166 -14.82 -5.10 9.51
CA ALA A 166 -15.80 -5.98 10.15
C ALA A 166 -15.47 -7.47 9.95
N PHE A 167 -15.03 -7.85 8.74
CA PHE A 167 -14.63 -9.22 8.44
C PHE A 167 -13.34 -9.62 9.16
N TYR A 168 -12.38 -8.69 9.30
CA TYR A 168 -11.18 -8.90 10.08
C TYR A 168 -11.48 -9.11 11.56
N ALA A 169 -12.34 -8.27 12.15
CA ALA A 169 -12.76 -8.41 13.54
C ALA A 169 -13.46 -9.76 13.80
N LYS A 170 -14.31 -10.21 12.88
CA LYS A 170 -15.03 -11.48 12.98
C LYS A 170 -14.14 -12.71 12.75
N SER A 171 -13.26 -12.63 11.76
CA SER A 171 -12.49 -13.77 11.25
C SER A 171 -11.01 -13.41 10.98
N PRO A 172 -10.22 -13.03 12.00
CA PRO A 172 -8.86 -12.50 11.79
C PRO A 172 -7.95 -13.48 11.04
N ASN A 173 -8.01 -14.77 11.40
CA ASN A 173 -7.20 -15.81 10.77
C ASN A 173 -7.54 -16.02 9.29
N ALA A 174 -8.80 -15.87 8.90
CA ALA A 174 -9.21 -16.01 7.50
C ALA A 174 -8.59 -14.89 6.64
N VAL A 175 -8.66 -13.65 7.13
CA VAL A 175 -8.05 -12.49 6.46
C VAL A 175 -6.53 -12.59 6.39
N ARG A 176 -5.86 -12.99 7.49
CA ARG A 176 -4.40 -13.20 7.49
C ARG A 176 -3.98 -14.20 6.42
N ARG A 177 -4.72 -15.30 6.26
CA ARG A 177 -4.47 -16.26 5.19
C ARG A 177 -4.67 -15.67 3.79
N MET A 178 -5.69 -14.83 3.59
CA MET A 178 -5.89 -14.14 2.31
C MET A 178 -4.73 -13.22 1.97
N ILE A 179 -4.26 -12.44 2.94
CA ILE A 179 -3.13 -11.51 2.79
C ILE A 179 -1.84 -12.27 2.45
N ILE A 180 -1.52 -13.32 3.22
CA ILE A 180 -0.31 -14.12 2.98
C ILE A 180 -0.35 -14.80 1.60
N ALA A 181 -1.50 -15.38 1.23
CA ALA A 181 -1.66 -16.02 -0.07
C ALA A 181 -1.51 -15.03 -1.23
N ALA A 182 -2.00 -13.79 -1.07
CA ALA A 182 -1.87 -12.74 -2.07
C ALA A 182 -0.44 -12.15 -2.16
N ALA A 183 0.29 -12.14 -1.04
CA ALA A 183 1.68 -11.69 -1.00
C ALA A 183 2.63 -12.73 -1.62
N HIS A 184 2.35 -14.02 -1.42
CA HIS A 184 3.21 -15.13 -1.82
C HIS A 184 2.42 -16.27 -2.50
N PRO A 185 1.99 -16.10 -3.76
CA PRO A 185 1.16 -17.10 -4.45
C PRO A 185 1.84 -18.49 -4.54
N GLY A 186 3.17 -18.54 -4.63
CA GLY A 186 3.93 -19.79 -4.67
C GLY A 186 3.94 -20.57 -3.34
N VAL A 187 3.87 -19.89 -2.19
CA VAL A 187 3.85 -20.54 -0.87
C VAL A 187 2.49 -21.22 -0.63
N ALA A 188 1.41 -20.60 -1.08
CA ALA A 188 0.08 -21.21 -1.02
C ALA A 188 0.01 -22.50 -1.88
N ALA A 189 0.52 -22.44 -3.11
CA ALA A 189 0.57 -23.60 -4.01
C ALA A 189 1.43 -24.75 -3.44
N PHE A 190 2.56 -24.43 -2.82
CA PHE A 190 3.41 -25.42 -2.14
C PHE A 190 2.69 -26.07 -0.96
N ALA A 191 2.03 -25.29 -0.09
CA ALA A 191 1.29 -25.82 1.05
C ALA A 191 0.11 -26.73 0.63
N ASP A 192 -0.55 -26.43 -0.48
CA ASP A 192 -1.62 -27.28 -1.01
C ASP A 192 -1.10 -28.61 -1.57
N ALA A 193 0.13 -28.64 -2.10
CA ALA A 193 0.76 -29.88 -2.57
C ALA A 193 0.98 -30.93 -1.45
N PHE A 194 1.07 -30.52 -0.18
CA PHE A 194 1.19 -31.44 0.96
C PHE A 194 -0.15 -31.94 1.52
N LYS A 195 -1.27 -31.32 1.14
CA LYS A 195 -2.61 -31.79 1.53
C LYS A 195 -3.09 -32.97 0.68
N LEU A 196 -2.41 -33.23 -0.45
CA LEU A 196 -2.69 -34.31 -1.41
C LEU A 196 -2.24 -35.71 -0.96
N ARG A 197 -1.97 -35.92 0.34
CA ARG A 197 -1.65 -37.25 0.88
C ARG A 197 -2.51 -37.55 2.10
N ASN A 198 -3.76 -37.91 1.86
CA ASN A 198 -4.68 -38.43 2.88
C ASN A 198 -5.70 -39.44 2.30
N ASP A 199 -5.28 -40.18 1.27
CA ASP A 199 -5.92 -41.44 0.87
C ASP A 199 -4.96 -42.60 1.20
#